data_AF-A0A7J4THG2-F1
#
_entry.id   AF-A0A7J4THG2-F1
#
_cell.length_a   1.000
_cell.length_b   1.000
_cell.length_c   1.000
_cell.angle_alpha   90.00
_cell.angle_beta   90.00
_cell.angle_gamma   90.00
#
_symmetry.space_group_name_H-M   'P 1'
#
loop_
_entity.id
_entity.type
_entity.pdbx_description
1 polymer ?
#
loop_
_entity_poly.entity_id
_entity_poly.type
_entity_poly.pdbx_seq_one_letter_code
_entity_poly.pdbx_strand_id
1 'polypeptide(L)' 'MKFDLHTHTKYSSDGIIEPEKLVKTAIKRGLSGIAITDHDTL' A
#
# COMPACT_ATOMS: atom_id res chain seq x y z
N MET A 1 10.31 -1.04 -14.71
CA MET A 1 9.06 -1.10 -13.92
C MET A 1 9.40 -0.74 -12.49
N LYS A 2 8.54 0.00 -11.78
CA LYS A 2 8.78 0.45 -10.39
C LYS A 2 7.75 -0.18 -9.46
N PHE A 3 8.19 -0.83 -8.40
CA PHE A 3 7.31 -1.49 -7.45
C PHE A 3 7.65 -1.05 -6.03
N ASP A 4 6.62 -0.97 -5.18
CA ASP A 4 6.77 -0.84 -3.75
C ASP A 4 6.19 -2.08 -3.07
N LEU A 5 7.04 -2.88 -2.45
CA LEU A 5 6.69 -4.23 -2.00
C LEU A 5 6.45 -4.31 -0.50
N HIS A 6 6.46 -3.19 0.21
CA HIS A 6 6.26 -3.14 1.65
C HIS A 6 5.48 -1.89 2.02
N THR A 7 4.16 -2.02 2.05
CA THR A 7 3.26 -0.91 2.38
C THR A 7 2.17 -1.37 3.33
N HIS A 8 1.84 -0.52 4.30
CA HIS A 8 0.81 -0.80 5.29
C HIS A 8 -0.41 0.10 5.07
N THR A 9 -1.58 -0.46 5.27
CA THR A 9 -2.88 0.21 5.27
C THR A 9 -3.37 0.42 6.70
N LYS A 10 -4.56 1.00 6.85
CA LYS A 10 -5.21 1.16 8.16
C LYS A 10 -5.46 -0.15 8.93
N TYR A 11 -5.29 -1.31 8.29
CA TYR A 11 -5.45 -2.61 8.95
C TYR A 11 -4.20 -3.01 9.74
N SER A 12 -3.05 -2.36 9.51
CA SER A 12 -1.88 -2.47 10.37
C SER A 12 -1.90 -1.40 11.47
N SER A 13 -1.39 -1.74 12.66
CA SER A 13 -1.32 -0.81 13.80
C SER A 13 -0.47 0.44 13.56
N ASP A 14 0.45 0.37 12.59
CA ASP A 14 1.33 1.46 12.19
C ASP A 14 0.92 2.12 10.86
N GLY A 15 -0.20 1.71 10.27
CA GLY A 15 -0.74 2.28 9.04
C GLY A 15 -2.01 3.09 9.27
N ILE A 16 -2.24 4.08 8.41
CA ILE A 16 -3.39 5.01 8.53
C ILE A 16 -4.17 5.21 7.23
N ILE A 17 -3.73 4.60 6.14
CA ILE A 17 -4.25 4.85 4.80
C ILE A 17 -5.25 3.76 4.37
N GLU A 18 -6.36 4.16 3.78
CA GLU A 18 -7.30 3.23 3.13
C GLU A 18 -6.63 2.52 1.93
N PRO A 19 -6.84 1.21 1.72
CA PRO A 19 -6.26 0.48 0.59
C PRO A 19 -6.51 1.15 -0.77
N GLU A 20 -7.72 1.68 -1.01
CA GLU A 20 -8.07 2.33 -2.28
C GLU A 20 -7.31 3.65 -2.47
N LYS A 21 -7.04 4.37 -1.38
CA LYS A 21 -6.23 5.60 -1.42
C LYS A 21 -4.76 5.29 -1.69
N LEU A 22 -4.27 4.18 -1.14
CA LEU A 22 -2.91 3.69 -1.37
C LEU A 22 -2.72 3.33 -2.85
N VAL A 23 -3.64 2.55 -3.44
CA VAL A 23 -3.62 2.20 -4.88
C VAL A 23 -3.67 3.46 -5.76
N LYS A 24 -4.58 4.40 -5.50
CA LYS A 24 -4.65 5.68 -6.26
C LYS A 24 -3.34 6.46 -6.18
N THR A 25 -2.71 6.47 -5.01
CA THR A 25 -1.42 7.14 -4.79
C THR A 25 -0.30 6.46 -5.58
N ALA A 26 -0.26 5.13 -5.60
CA ALA A 26 0.71 4.36 -6.37
C ALA A 26 0.61 4.65 -7.88
N ILE A 27 -0.61 4.68 -8.43
CA ILE A 27 -0.88 5.05 -9.82
C ILE A 27 -0.37 6.48 -10.10
N LYS A 28 -0.73 7.44 -9.24
CA LYS A 28 -0.30 8.84 -9.39
C LYS A 28 1.23 8.99 -9.35
N ARG A 29 1.92 8.14 -8.59
CA ARG A 29 3.40 8.11 -8.50
C ARG A 29 4.08 7.34 -9.64
N GLY A 30 3.31 6.75 -10.56
CA GLY A 30 3.85 5.97 -11.68
C GLY A 30 4.45 4.64 -11.26
N LEU A 31 3.98 4.05 -10.15
CA LEU A 31 4.35 2.69 -9.78
C LEU A 31 3.61 1.70 -10.69
N SER A 32 4.33 0.67 -11.12
CA SER A 32 3.82 -0.46 -11.88
C SER A 32 3.04 -1.46 -11.02
N GLY A 33 3.21 -1.41 -9.69
CA GLY A 33 2.45 -2.20 -8.73
C GLY A 33 2.88 -1.92 -7.30
N ILE A 34 2.07 -2.39 -6.35
CA ILE A 34 2.36 -2.35 -4.91
C ILE A 34 2.01 -3.68 -4.26
N ALA A 35 2.64 -3.99 -3.13
CA ALA A 35 2.23 -5.07 -2.23
C ALA A 35 1.81 -4.47 -0.88
N ILE A 36 0.66 -4.91 -0.38
CA ILE A 36 0.18 -4.59 0.96
C ILE A 36 0.66 -5.71 1.88
N THR A 37 1.32 -5.34 2.98
CA THR A 37 1.98 -6.24 3.92
C THR A 37 1.62 -5.85 5.36
N ASP A 38 0.33 -5.70 5.64
CA ASP A 38 -0.13 -5.34 6.98
C ASP A 38 0.28 -6.37 8.04
N HIS A 39 0.56 -5.91 9.26
CA HIS A 39 0.98 -6.80 10.34
C HIS A 39 -0.14 -7.75 10.74
N ASP A 40 0.14 -9.06 10.65
CA ASP A 40 -0.69 -10.15 11.17
C ASP A 40 -2.17 -10.14 10.69
N THR A 41 -2.46 -9.55 9.53
CA THR A 41 -3.80 -9.48 8.93
C THR A 41 -3.76 -9.58 7.40
N LEU A 42 -4.94 -9.76 6.79
CA LEU A 42 -5.19 -9.73 5.34
C LEU A 42 -6.01 -8.51 4.94
#